data_AF-A0A7X7IJV8-F1
#
_entry.id   AF-A0A7X7IJV8-F1
#
_cell.length_a   1.000
_cell.length_b   1.000
_cell.length_c   1.000
_cell.angle_alpha   90.00
_cell.angle_beta   90.00
_cell.angle_gamma   90.00
#
_symmetry.space_group_name_H-M   'P 1'
#
loop_
_entity.id
_entity.type
_entity.pdbx_description
1 polymer ?
#
loop_
_entity_poly.entity_id
_entity_poly.type
_entity_poly.pdbx_seq_one_letter_code
_entity_poly.pdbx_strand_id
1 'polypeptide(L)'
;MIKAIRPKEHAGDLVNPFQQSGKWFKANFHTHTTASDGNVSLEIRAQQYRDRGYSILAVTDHDVTSDVSAFCEKDFLVISGMETHPPCPFESELYHLVCLNIPTGFSFPENCSVETRIDLVKKASGEVILAHPYWNGFNINHLLAIDGYIGIEVYNATASKIGKACSSVQWDDLLTYGRYLPAMAVDDAHQGRDIFMGWTMIKARSLSIRSVLNALRTGCYYSSCGPIIESFMIKDKVAFIRCSPAVEIHFIAQKYFGRSFYADGEKEMVSGRYEVPDEVQYLRAEVVDRSGNRAWTNPIILKAKSRKK
;
A
#
# COMPACT_ATOMS: atom_id res chain seq x y z
N MET A 1 -8.59 -19.49 24.13
CA MET A 1 -7.52 -18.58 24.60
C MET A 1 -6.70 -18.18 23.38
N ILE A 2 -6.83 -16.94 22.90
CA ILE A 2 -5.94 -16.41 21.86
C ILE A 2 -4.56 -16.33 22.51
N LYS A 3 -3.61 -17.18 22.10
CA LYS A 3 -2.20 -17.01 22.47
C LYS A 3 -1.87 -15.56 22.20
N ALA A 4 -1.30 -14.84 23.17
CA ALA A 4 -0.81 -13.49 22.93
C ALA A 4 0.16 -13.54 21.75
N ILE A 5 -0.32 -13.18 20.56
CA ILE A 5 0.50 -13.06 19.36
C ILE A 5 1.34 -11.84 19.65
N ARG A 6 2.55 -12.05 20.19
CA ARG A 6 3.55 -11.00 20.20
C ARG A 6 3.83 -10.71 18.72
N PRO A 7 3.59 -9.48 18.25
CA PRO A 7 4.03 -9.10 16.92
C PRO A 7 5.52 -9.41 16.84
N LYS A 8 5.93 -10.22 15.88
CA LYS A 8 7.33 -10.18 15.45
C LYS A 8 7.51 -8.80 14.84
N GLU A 9 8.49 -8.04 15.33
CA GLU A 9 8.84 -6.75 14.73
C GLU A 9 9.12 -7.00 13.24
N HIS A 10 8.42 -6.31 12.34
CA HIS A 10 8.79 -6.35 10.94
C HIS A 10 10.17 -5.66 10.78
N ALA A 11 11.13 -6.43 10.30
CA ALA A 11 12.56 -6.10 10.27
C ALA A 11 12.97 -5.24 9.05
N GLY A 12 12.30 -4.10 8.84
CA GLY A 12 12.71 -3.11 7.85
C GLY A 12 12.57 -1.70 8.43
N ASP A 13 13.68 -0.96 8.50
CA ASP A 13 13.64 0.46 8.87
C ASP A 13 12.87 1.22 7.77
N LEU A 14 11.60 1.57 8.05
CA LEU A 14 10.83 2.43 7.15
C LEU A 14 11.60 3.73 6.90
N VAL A 15 11.69 4.13 5.64
CA VAL A 15 12.38 5.36 5.24
C VAL A 15 11.39 6.41 4.80
N ASN A 16 11.69 7.68 5.09
CA ASN A 16 10.90 8.79 4.58
C ASN A 16 11.25 9.04 3.10
N PRO A 17 10.33 8.82 2.14
CA PRO A 17 10.61 8.99 0.71
C PRO A 17 10.93 10.45 0.33
N PHE A 18 10.41 11.42 1.07
CA PHE A 18 10.64 12.84 0.81
C PHE A 18 12.06 13.29 1.22
N GLN A 19 12.79 12.44 1.94
CA GLN A 19 14.19 12.65 2.30
C GLN A 19 15.15 11.76 1.49
N GLN A 20 14.62 10.92 0.59
CA GLN A 20 15.43 10.07 -0.27
C GLN A 20 15.73 10.74 -1.61
N SER A 21 16.94 10.52 -2.13
CA SER A 21 17.31 10.83 -3.51
C SER A 21 16.53 9.97 -4.50
N GLY A 22 16.22 10.49 -5.69
CA GLY A 22 15.65 9.70 -6.79
C GLY A 22 14.51 10.39 -7.50
N LYS A 23 13.87 9.67 -8.42
CA LYS A 23 12.69 10.10 -9.18
C LYS A 23 11.43 9.48 -8.59
N TRP A 24 10.30 10.10 -8.87
CA TRP A 24 8.98 9.57 -8.56
C TRP A 24 8.46 8.77 -9.76
N PHE A 25 7.94 7.57 -9.50
CA PHE A 25 7.36 6.67 -10.48
C PHE A 25 5.94 6.33 -10.06
N LYS A 26 4.96 6.64 -10.91
CA LYS A 26 3.55 6.32 -10.64
C LYS A 26 3.31 4.83 -10.91
N ALA A 27 2.69 4.15 -9.97
CA ALA A 27 2.54 2.70 -9.99
C ALA A 27 1.11 2.25 -9.68
N ASN A 28 0.69 1.14 -10.30
CA ASN A 28 -0.42 0.32 -9.84
C ASN A 28 0.08 -1.11 -9.60
N PHE A 29 -0.30 -1.71 -8.47
CA PHE A 29 0.22 -3.02 -8.04
C PHE A 29 -0.84 -4.13 -7.99
N HIS A 30 -2.08 -3.84 -8.40
CA HIS A 30 -3.18 -4.80 -8.42
C HIS A 30 -4.00 -4.60 -9.70
N THR A 31 -3.93 -5.54 -10.63
CA THR A 31 -4.52 -5.43 -11.98
C THR A 31 -4.86 -6.79 -12.56
N HIS A 32 -6.05 -6.92 -13.13
CA HIS A 32 -6.55 -8.14 -13.76
C HIS A 32 -6.69 -7.94 -15.27
N THR A 33 -6.49 -9.06 -15.98
CA THR A 33 -6.56 -9.19 -17.43
C THR A 33 -7.47 -10.36 -17.79
N THR A 34 -7.63 -10.64 -19.09
CA THR A 34 -8.37 -11.82 -19.56
C THR A 34 -7.71 -13.16 -19.19
N ALA A 35 -6.56 -13.17 -18.52
CA ALA A 35 -5.97 -14.40 -18.00
C ALA A 35 -6.69 -14.92 -16.75
N SER A 36 -7.35 -14.05 -15.97
CA SER A 36 -8.39 -14.45 -15.01
C SER A 36 -9.77 -13.91 -15.42
N ASP A 37 -10.11 -12.70 -14.98
CA ASP A 37 -11.47 -12.16 -14.94
C ASP A 37 -11.51 -10.65 -15.24
N GLY A 38 -10.38 -10.08 -15.66
CA GLY A 38 -10.31 -8.77 -16.25
C GLY A 38 -10.93 -8.73 -17.67
N ASN A 39 -11.36 -7.55 -18.09
CA ASN A 39 -12.12 -7.36 -19.33
C ASN A 39 -11.28 -7.11 -20.59
N VAL A 40 -9.96 -7.03 -20.48
CA VAL A 40 -9.05 -6.76 -21.59
C VAL A 40 -7.76 -7.59 -21.47
N SER A 41 -7.08 -7.82 -22.59
CA SER A 41 -5.81 -8.53 -22.60
C SER A 41 -4.72 -7.78 -21.82
N LEU A 42 -3.66 -8.51 -21.45
CA LEU A 42 -2.46 -7.94 -20.83
C LEU A 42 -1.88 -6.80 -21.67
N GLU A 43 -1.76 -6.98 -22.98
CA GLU A 43 -1.28 -5.95 -23.91
C GLU A 43 -2.09 -4.66 -23.81
N ILE A 44 -3.43 -4.77 -23.91
CA ILE A 44 -4.32 -3.62 -23.84
C ILE A 44 -4.22 -2.96 -22.47
N ARG A 45 -4.18 -3.75 -21.40
CA ARG A 45 -4.08 -3.23 -20.02
C ARG A 45 -2.76 -2.49 -19.79
N ALA A 46 -1.64 -3.08 -20.21
CA ALA A 46 -0.33 -2.46 -20.13
C ALA A 46 -0.29 -1.13 -20.89
N GLN A 47 -0.85 -1.10 -22.11
CA GLN A 47 -0.98 0.11 -22.91
C GLN A 47 -1.78 1.20 -22.20
N GLN A 48 -2.95 0.87 -21.64
CA GLN A 48 -3.82 1.80 -20.92
C GLN A 48 -3.09 2.52 -19.79
N TYR A 49 -2.33 1.79 -18.97
CA TYR A 49 -1.58 2.37 -17.86
C TYR A 49 -0.40 3.22 -18.33
N ARG A 50 0.33 2.76 -19.34
CA ARG A 50 1.43 3.51 -19.94
C ARG A 50 0.95 4.86 -20.51
N ASP A 51 -0.13 4.86 -21.29
CA ASP A 51 -0.72 6.07 -21.87
C ASP A 51 -1.23 7.06 -20.80
N ARG A 52 -1.55 6.54 -19.60
CA ARG A 52 -1.95 7.37 -18.46
C ARG A 52 -0.77 7.85 -17.60
N GLY A 53 0.47 7.62 -18.04
CA GLY A 53 1.69 8.09 -17.38
C GLY A 53 2.10 7.28 -16.15
N TYR A 54 1.61 6.03 -16.02
CA TYR A 54 2.18 5.10 -15.05
C TYR A 54 3.52 4.61 -15.56
N SER A 55 4.49 4.48 -14.66
CA SER A 55 5.81 3.91 -14.96
C SER A 55 5.90 2.44 -14.52
N ILE A 56 4.98 1.97 -13.67
CA ILE A 56 5.00 0.63 -13.10
C ILE A 56 3.58 0.07 -13.12
N LEU A 57 3.45 -1.18 -13.59
CA LEU A 57 2.21 -1.95 -13.54
C LEU A 57 2.52 -3.37 -13.05
N ALA A 58 1.84 -3.85 -12.01
CA ALA A 58 1.80 -5.28 -11.73
C ALA A 58 0.56 -5.90 -12.37
N VAL A 59 0.76 -7.05 -13.03
CA VAL A 59 -0.31 -7.91 -13.55
C VAL A 59 -0.46 -9.06 -12.58
N THR A 60 -1.64 -9.15 -11.95
CA THR A 60 -1.89 -9.97 -10.77
C THR A 60 -3.18 -10.77 -10.92
N ASP A 61 -3.36 -11.38 -12.09
CA ASP A 61 -4.50 -12.27 -12.37
C ASP A 61 -4.65 -13.36 -11.29
N HIS A 62 -5.87 -13.82 -11.05
CA HIS A 62 -6.16 -14.78 -9.99
C HIS A 62 -5.50 -16.14 -10.24
N ASP A 63 -4.63 -16.54 -9.32
CA ASP A 63 -3.92 -17.83 -9.27
C ASP A 63 -3.20 -18.21 -10.59
N VAL A 64 -2.86 -17.23 -11.43
CA VAL A 64 -2.15 -17.39 -12.70
C VAL A 64 -1.12 -16.28 -12.91
N THR A 65 0.02 -16.62 -13.50
CA THR A 65 1.07 -15.67 -13.87
C THR A 65 1.20 -15.57 -15.38
N SER A 66 1.44 -14.36 -15.86
CA SER A 66 1.69 -14.09 -17.28
C SER A 66 3.17 -13.77 -17.54
N ASP A 67 3.66 -14.07 -18.75
CA ASP A 67 4.94 -13.51 -19.22
C ASP A 67 4.72 -12.04 -19.57
N VAL A 68 5.39 -11.17 -18.81
CA VAL A 68 5.28 -9.71 -18.94
C VAL A 68 6.47 -9.09 -19.69
N SER A 69 7.49 -9.88 -20.03
CA SER A 69 8.80 -9.37 -20.47
C SER A 69 8.70 -8.54 -21.75
N ALA A 70 7.82 -8.92 -22.67
CA ALA A 70 7.56 -8.21 -23.93
C ALA A 70 6.91 -6.82 -23.74
N PHE A 71 6.35 -6.53 -22.57
CA PHE A 71 5.65 -5.27 -22.26
C PHE A 71 6.49 -4.30 -21.43
N CYS A 72 7.72 -4.71 -21.06
CA CYS A 72 8.67 -3.83 -20.39
C CYS A 72 9.39 -2.93 -21.39
N GLU A 73 9.45 -1.65 -21.08
CA GLU A 73 10.18 -0.62 -21.83
C GLU A 73 11.12 0.18 -20.92
N LYS A 74 11.89 1.08 -21.50
CA LYS A 74 12.91 1.87 -20.78
C LYS A 74 12.33 2.69 -19.61
N ASP A 75 11.10 3.17 -19.76
CA ASP A 75 10.36 4.03 -18.84
C ASP A 75 9.06 3.39 -18.32
N PHE A 76 8.83 2.11 -18.63
CA PHE A 76 7.66 1.36 -18.18
C PHE A 76 8.04 -0.06 -17.75
N LEU A 77 7.85 -0.36 -16.46
CA LEU A 77 8.15 -1.67 -15.88
C LEU A 77 6.84 -2.42 -15.64
N VAL A 78 6.69 -3.59 -16.27
CA VAL A 78 5.61 -4.53 -15.97
C VAL A 78 6.14 -5.63 -15.06
N ILE A 79 5.42 -5.92 -13.98
CA ILE A 79 5.78 -6.90 -12.96
C ILE A 79 4.83 -8.09 -13.07
N SER A 80 5.38 -9.28 -13.23
CA SER A 80 4.58 -10.51 -13.16
C SER A 80 4.23 -10.80 -11.70
N GLY A 81 2.96 -11.09 -11.47
CA GLY A 81 2.40 -11.38 -10.16
C GLY A 81 1.16 -12.26 -10.28
N MET A 82 0.50 -12.47 -9.16
CA MET A 82 -0.83 -13.09 -9.06
C MET A 82 -1.54 -12.59 -7.81
N GLU A 83 -2.86 -12.56 -7.83
CA GLU A 83 -3.66 -12.53 -6.61
C GLU A 83 -4.03 -13.97 -6.23
N THR A 84 -3.91 -14.33 -4.96
CA THR A 84 -4.12 -15.69 -4.49
C THR A 84 -4.92 -15.75 -3.19
N HIS A 85 -5.64 -16.86 -2.99
CA HIS A 85 -6.71 -16.96 -1.99
C HIS A 85 -6.49 -18.10 -0.96
N PRO A 86 -5.44 -18.08 -0.11
CA PRO A 86 -5.23 -19.16 0.86
C PRO A 86 -6.30 -19.18 1.97
N PRO A 87 -6.52 -20.35 2.60
CA PRO A 87 -7.40 -20.47 3.75
C PRO A 87 -7.07 -19.48 4.88
N CYS A 88 -8.10 -18.84 5.43
CA CYS A 88 -8.01 -18.06 6.66
C CYS A 88 -8.28 -18.98 7.87
N PRO A 89 -7.58 -18.83 9.01
CA PRO A 89 -7.86 -19.61 10.21
C PRO A 89 -9.21 -19.26 10.87
N PHE A 90 -9.89 -18.22 10.40
CA PHE A 90 -11.23 -17.83 10.81
C PHE A 90 -12.23 -18.38 9.78
N GLU A 91 -13.31 -19.02 10.25
CA GLU A 91 -14.24 -19.78 9.41
C GLU A 91 -14.83 -18.93 8.26
N SER A 92 -15.02 -19.56 7.09
CA SER A 92 -15.68 -18.99 5.88
C SER A 92 -14.98 -17.80 5.19
N GLU A 93 -13.74 -17.51 5.55
CA GLU A 93 -12.95 -16.45 4.93
C GLU A 93 -11.70 -17.00 4.21
N LEU A 94 -11.30 -16.35 3.12
CA LEU A 94 -10.02 -16.56 2.44
C LEU A 94 -9.22 -15.26 2.53
N TYR A 95 -7.91 -15.36 2.76
CA TYR A 95 -7.04 -14.19 2.58
C TYR A 95 -6.95 -13.83 1.11
N HIS A 96 -6.96 -12.55 0.79
CA HIS A 96 -6.58 -12.06 -0.53
C HIS A 96 -5.16 -11.52 -0.46
N LEU A 97 -4.24 -12.18 -1.16
CA LEU A 97 -2.82 -11.83 -1.17
C LEU A 97 -2.37 -11.51 -2.59
N VAL A 98 -1.83 -10.31 -2.78
CA VAL A 98 -1.16 -9.95 -4.03
C VAL A 98 0.31 -10.36 -3.91
N CYS A 99 0.74 -11.24 -4.80
CA CYS A 99 2.10 -11.74 -4.89
C CYS A 99 2.80 -11.08 -6.07
N LEU A 100 3.93 -10.42 -5.84
CA LEU A 100 4.70 -9.68 -6.84
C LEU A 100 6.02 -10.36 -7.15
N ASN A 101 6.52 -10.19 -8.37
CA ASN A 101 7.83 -10.67 -8.83
C ASN A 101 8.00 -12.19 -8.68
N ILE A 102 7.01 -12.92 -9.17
CA ILE A 102 7.03 -14.39 -9.25
C ILE A 102 7.12 -14.82 -10.72
N PRO A 103 7.76 -15.95 -11.03
CA PRO A 103 8.00 -16.37 -12.41
C PRO A 103 6.72 -16.80 -13.13
N THR A 104 6.71 -16.74 -14.46
CA THR A 104 5.63 -17.30 -15.28
C THR A 104 5.49 -18.81 -15.02
N GLY A 105 4.25 -19.28 -14.90
CA GLY A 105 3.95 -20.67 -14.55
C GLY A 105 4.11 -20.99 -13.06
N PHE A 106 4.35 -19.99 -12.21
CA PHE A 106 4.35 -20.18 -10.76
C PHE A 106 2.97 -20.65 -10.29
N SER A 107 2.96 -21.61 -9.37
CA SER A 107 1.74 -22.19 -8.81
C SER A 107 1.97 -22.65 -7.38
N PHE A 108 0.88 -22.82 -6.65
CA PHE A 108 0.89 -23.31 -5.28
C PHE A 108 0.38 -24.75 -5.23
N PRO A 109 0.84 -25.57 -4.27
CA PRO A 109 0.16 -26.82 -3.95
C PRO A 109 -1.29 -26.54 -3.55
N GLU A 110 -2.19 -27.43 -3.96
CA GLU A 110 -3.61 -27.32 -3.66
C GLU A 110 -3.86 -27.25 -2.14
N ASN A 111 -4.73 -26.33 -1.72
CA ASN A 111 -5.11 -26.13 -0.30
C ASN A 111 -3.94 -25.92 0.68
N CYS A 112 -2.76 -25.50 0.20
CA CYS A 112 -1.66 -25.17 1.11
C CYS A 112 -1.96 -23.94 1.97
N SER A 113 -1.37 -23.92 3.17
CA SER A 113 -1.61 -22.86 4.15
C SER A 113 -1.10 -21.51 3.66
N VAL A 114 -1.64 -20.42 4.24
CA VAL A 114 -1.19 -19.05 3.97
C VAL A 114 0.31 -18.86 4.22
N GLU A 115 0.86 -19.47 5.26
CA GLU A 115 2.31 -19.42 5.56
C GLU A 115 3.11 -20.12 4.47
N THR A 116 2.63 -21.28 3.99
CA THR A 116 3.28 -22.03 2.92
C THR A 116 3.31 -21.21 1.62
N ARG A 117 2.21 -20.52 1.29
CA ARG A 117 2.16 -19.64 0.10
C ARG A 117 3.16 -18.49 0.22
N ILE A 118 3.17 -17.80 1.35
CA ILE A 118 4.11 -16.68 1.59
C ILE A 118 5.57 -17.15 1.49
N ASP A 119 5.90 -18.32 2.06
CA ASP A 119 7.25 -18.88 1.99
C ASP A 119 7.67 -19.26 0.57
N LEU A 120 6.75 -19.81 -0.24
CA LEU A 120 7.02 -20.14 -1.64
C LEU A 120 7.25 -18.88 -2.48
N VAL A 121 6.45 -17.82 -2.26
CA VAL A 121 6.63 -16.53 -2.94
C VAL A 121 8.00 -15.93 -2.61
N LYS A 122 8.38 -15.93 -1.33
CA LYS A 122 9.70 -15.45 -0.89
C LYS A 122 10.85 -16.26 -1.48
N LYS A 123 10.72 -17.59 -1.56
CA LYS A 123 11.71 -18.48 -2.22
C LYS A 123 11.87 -18.15 -3.71
N ALA A 124 10.80 -17.69 -4.36
CA ALA A 124 10.84 -17.18 -5.73
C ALA A 124 11.36 -15.74 -5.85
N SER A 125 11.90 -15.14 -4.77
CA SER A 125 12.29 -13.72 -4.70
C SER A 125 11.14 -12.74 -4.92
N GLY A 126 9.91 -13.20 -4.68
CA GLY A 126 8.71 -12.39 -4.72
C GLY A 126 8.40 -11.75 -3.36
N GLU A 127 7.44 -10.82 -3.40
CA GLU A 127 6.93 -10.11 -2.22
C GLU A 127 5.42 -10.28 -2.12
N VAL A 128 4.88 -10.17 -0.90
CA VAL A 128 3.44 -10.36 -0.64
C VAL A 128 2.83 -9.09 -0.05
N ILE A 129 1.67 -8.70 -0.55
CA ILE A 129 0.85 -7.58 -0.07
C ILE A 129 -0.49 -8.13 0.38
N LEU A 130 -1.02 -7.61 1.49
CA LEU A 130 -2.37 -7.93 1.94
C LEU A 130 -3.38 -7.04 1.21
N ALA A 131 -4.25 -7.66 0.41
CA ALA A 131 -5.19 -6.96 -0.45
C ALA A 131 -6.49 -6.60 0.28
N HIS A 132 -6.99 -5.40 -0.02
CA HIS A 132 -8.30 -4.82 0.36
C HIS A 132 -8.97 -5.43 1.61
N PRO A 133 -8.35 -5.35 2.80
CA PRO A 133 -8.83 -6.05 3.99
C PRO A 133 -10.22 -5.56 4.43
N TYR A 134 -10.59 -4.30 4.18
CA TYR A 134 -11.92 -3.83 4.50
C TYR A 134 -13.01 -4.48 3.63
N TRP A 135 -12.75 -4.73 2.35
CA TRP A 135 -13.66 -5.49 1.48
C TRP A 135 -13.95 -6.86 2.11
N ASN A 136 -12.90 -7.58 2.45
CA ASN A 136 -12.95 -8.93 3.03
C ASN A 136 -13.58 -8.98 4.44
N GLY A 137 -13.84 -7.84 5.08
CA GLY A 137 -14.37 -7.81 6.45
C GLY A 137 -13.31 -8.07 7.52
N PHE A 138 -12.03 -8.02 7.17
CA PHE A 138 -10.95 -8.31 8.09
C PHE A 138 -10.85 -7.24 9.20
N ASN A 139 -10.72 -7.75 10.41
CA ASN A 139 -10.35 -7.00 11.61
C ASN A 139 -8.91 -7.37 12.04
N ILE A 140 -8.39 -6.69 13.07
CA ILE A 140 -7.02 -6.88 13.56
C ILE A 140 -6.63 -8.33 13.88
N ASN A 141 -7.56 -9.20 14.30
CA ASN A 141 -7.24 -10.61 14.56
C ASN A 141 -6.83 -11.36 13.29
N HIS A 142 -7.48 -11.05 12.16
CA HIS A 142 -7.14 -11.59 10.85
C HIS A 142 -5.75 -11.12 10.42
N LEU A 143 -5.45 -9.84 10.62
CA LEU A 143 -4.19 -9.23 10.18
C LEU A 143 -2.98 -9.70 11.02
N LEU A 144 -3.18 -9.94 12.33
CA LEU A 144 -2.14 -10.42 13.23
C LEU A 144 -1.90 -11.93 13.13
N ALA A 145 -2.87 -12.70 12.61
CA ALA A 145 -2.74 -14.15 12.48
C ALA A 145 -1.71 -14.58 11.42
N ILE A 146 -1.45 -13.73 10.42
CA ILE A 146 -0.47 -13.99 9.36
C ILE A 146 0.75 -13.09 9.49
N ASP A 147 1.89 -13.52 8.94
CA ASP A 147 3.17 -12.80 8.94
C ASP A 147 3.81 -12.87 7.56
N GLY A 148 4.69 -11.94 7.23
CA GLY A 148 5.51 -11.99 6.03
C GLY A 148 4.98 -11.25 4.81
N TYR A 149 3.85 -10.56 4.91
CA TYR A 149 3.44 -9.54 3.93
C TYR A 149 4.16 -8.22 4.23
N ILE A 150 4.58 -7.50 3.19
CA ILE A 150 5.42 -6.31 3.30
C ILE A 150 4.64 -5.00 3.27
N GLY A 151 3.32 -5.06 3.08
CA GLY A 151 2.45 -3.90 3.02
C GLY A 151 0.98 -4.29 2.90
N ILE A 152 0.12 -3.29 2.97
CA ILE A 152 -1.34 -3.44 2.94
C ILE A 152 -1.96 -2.46 1.95
N GLU A 153 -3.05 -2.82 1.30
CA GLU A 153 -3.84 -1.88 0.51
C GLU A 153 -4.66 -0.97 1.43
N VAL A 154 -4.27 0.31 1.54
CA VAL A 154 -5.06 1.32 2.25
C VAL A 154 -6.23 1.82 1.40
N TYR A 155 -6.10 1.74 0.07
CA TYR A 155 -7.16 2.08 -0.87
C TYR A 155 -7.20 1.07 -2.02
N ASN A 156 -8.40 0.63 -2.36
CA ASN A 156 -8.68 -0.24 -3.49
C ASN A 156 -9.91 0.29 -4.27
N ALA A 157 -9.76 0.50 -5.58
CA ALA A 157 -10.79 1.14 -6.40
C ALA A 157 -11.98 0.23 -6.72
N THR A 158 -11.77 -1.08 -6.90
CA THR A 158 -12.87 -2.04 -7.07
C THR A 158 -13.69 -2.18 -5.79
N ALA A 159 -13.06 -2.22 -4.62
CA ALA A 159 -13.75 -2.18 -3.34
C ALA A 159 -14.59 -0.91 -3.15
N SER A 160 -14.25 0.19 -3.85
CA SER A 160 -15.03 1.43 -3.84
C SER A 160 -16.45 1.25 -4.40
N LYS A 161 -16.69 0.25 -5.25
CA LYS A 161 -18.00 0.04 -5.89
C LYS A 161 -19.07 -0.46 -4.92
N ILE A 162 -18.65 -0.91 -3.74
CA ILE A 162 -19.53 -1.33 -2.64
C ILE A 162 -19.29 -0.55 -1.36
N GLY A 163 -18.64 0.63 -1.45
CA GLY A 163 -18.39 1.50 -0.31
C GLY A 163 -17.30 1.02 0.64
N LYS A 164 -16.42 0.10 0.21
CA LYS A 164 -15.37 -0.50 1.05
C LYS A 164 -13.95 -0.15 0.60
N ALA A 165 -13.77 1.01 -0.05
CA ALA A 165 -12.50 1.40 -0.66
C ALA A 165 -11.33 1.52 0.33
N CYS A 166 -11.59 2.08 1.51
CA CYS A 166 -10.54 2.55 2.43
C CYS A 166 -10.32 1.60 3.59
N SER A 167 -9.08 1.15 3.76
CA SER A 167 -8.64 0.26 4.85
C SER A 167 -7.75 0.98 5.88
N SER A 168 -7.87 2.31 6.02
CA SER A 168 -7.07 3.09 6.96
C SER A 168 -7.19 2.59 8.40
N VAL A 169 -8.37 2.12 8.83
CA VAL A 169 -8.59 1.61 10.18
C VAL A 169 -7.80 0.31 10.41
N GLN A 170 -7.89 -0.65 9.48
CA GLN A 170 -7.13 -1.90 9.52
C GLN A 170 -5.62 -1.64 9.55
N TRP A 171 -5.17 -0.65 8.77
CA TRP A 171 -3.77 -0.24 8.76
C TRP A 171 -3.36 0.40 10.10
N ASP A 172 -4.13 1.34 10.63
CA ASP A 172 -3.86 2.01 11.90
C ASP A 172 -3.86 1.04 13.10
N ASP A 173 -4.70 0.01 13.06
CA ASP A 173 -4.68 -1.07 14.05
C ASP A 173 -3.33 -1.79 14.03
N LEU A 174 -2.82 -2.17 12.86
CA LEU A 174 -1.48 -2.79 12.74
C LEU A 174 -0.38 -1.89 13.31
N LEU A 175 -0.38 -0.60 12.95
CA LEU A 175 0.60 0.37 13.45
C LEU A 175 0.51 0.51 14.98
N THR A 176 -0.70 0.52 15.54
CA THR A 176 -0.95 0.60 16.99
C THR A 176 -0.45 -0.63 17.74
N TYR A 177 -0.52 -1.81 17.13
CA TYR A 177 0.05 -3.04 17.65
C TYR A 177 1.56 -3.18 17.37
N GLY A 178 2.23 -2.16 16.84
CA GLY A 178 3.67 -2.15 16.60
C GLY A 178 4.11 -2.89 15.33
N ARG A 179 3.18 -3.26 14.45
CA ARG A 179 3.48 -3.75 13.10
C ARG A 179 3.55 -2.57 12.14
N TYR A 180 4.73 -1.97 12.05
CA TYR A 180 4.99 -0.82 11.19
C TYR A 180 5.17 -1.24 9.74
N LEU A 181 4.06 -1.30 9.01
CA LEU A 181 4.02 -1.62 7.58
C LEU A 181 3.65 -0.38 6.77
N PRO A 182 4.18 -0.25 5.55
CA PRO A 182 3.72 0.78 4.62
C PRO A 182 2.40 0.35 3.95
N ALA A 183 1.66 1.30 3.39
CA ALA A 183 0.38 1.02 2.75
C ALA A 183 0.20 1.71 1.40
N MET A 184 -0.37 0.97 0.46
CA MET A 184 -0.50 1.34 -0.95
C MET A 184 -1.94 1.61 -1.38
N ALA A 185 -2.09 2.49 -2.36
CA ALA A 185 -3.35 2.68 -3.08
C ALA A 185 -3.23 2.01 -4.44
N VAL A 186 -4.23 1.21 -4.79
CA VAL A 186 -4.29 0.42 -6.02
C VAL A 186 -5.66 0.54 -6.68
N ASP A 187 -5.72 0.12 -7.92
CA ASP A 187 -6.97 0.04 -8.66
C ASP A 187 -7.70 -1.30 -8.45
N ASP A 188 -6.96 -2.42 -8.44
CA ASP A 188 -7.56 -3.77 -8.49
C ASP A 188 -8.43 -3.92 -9.76
N ALA A 189 -7.81 -3.56 -10.88
CA ALA A 189 -8.53 -3.22 -12.08
C ALA A 189 -9.03 -4.45 -12.84
N HIS A 190 -10.36 -4.63 -12.83
CA HIS A 190 -11.05 -5.65 -13.62
C HIS A 190 -11.68 -5.05 -14.87
N GLN A 191 -12.34 -3.88 -14.73
CA GLN A 191 -13.05 -3.19 -15.79
C GLN A 191 -12.55 -1.74 -15.98
N GLY A 192 -13.02 -1.07 -17.03
CA GLY A 192 -12.67 0.33 -17.31
C GLY A 192 -13.12 1.33 -16.24
N ARG A 193 -14.03 0.94 -15.33
CA ARG A 193 -14.50 1.78 -14.21
C ARG A 193 -13.62 1.69 -12.96
N ASP A 194 -12.65 0.77 -12.96
CA ASP A 194 -11.80 0.46 -11.81
C ASP A 194 -10.40 1.07 -11.97
N ILE A 195 -10.03 1.48 -13.18
CA ILE A 195 -8.69 2.00 -13.50
C ILE A 195 -8.51 3.48 -13.16
N PHE A 196 -7.26 3.83 -12.85
CA PHE A 196 -6.76 5.20 -12.68
C PHE A 196 -7.36 5.95 -11.50
N MET A 197 -7.88 5.23 -10.52
CA MET A 197 -8.50 5.79 -9.33
C MET A 197 -7.50 5.80 -8.17
N GLY A 198 -6.83 4.68 -7.91
CA GLY A 198 -5.76 4.54 -6.93
C GLY A 198 -4.38 4.49 -7.59
N TRP A 199 -3.37 5.04 -6.92
CA TRP A 199 -1.99 4.88 -7.35
C TRP A 199 -1.00 5.04 -6.20
N THR A 200 0.16 4.43 -6.39
CA THR A 200 1.29 4.52 -5.47
C THR A 200 2.45 5.24 -6.16
N MET A 201 3.01 6.25 -5.49
CA MET A 201 4.12 7.06 -6.00
C MET A 201 5.43 6.54 -5.41
N ILE A 202 6.14 5.70 -6.16
CA ILE A 202 7.40 5.08 -5.75
C ILE A 202 8.55 6.09 -5.87
N LYS A 203 9.32 6.27 -4.80
CA LYS A 203 10.58 7.03 -4.84
C LYS A 203 11.75 6.08 -5.02
N ALA A 204 12.42 6.14 -6.16
CA ALA A 204 13.56 5.27 -6.46
C ALA A 204 14.64 5.95 -7.33
N ARG A 205 15.88 5.45 -7.26
CA ARG A 205 17.00 5.97 -8.07
C ARG A 205 16.90 5.53 -9.54
N SER A 206 16.33 4.37 -9.81
CA SER A 206 16.11 3.83 -11.15
C SER A 206 14.80 3.07 -11.22
N LEU A 207 14.25 2.96 -12.43
CA LEU A 207 13.11 2.10 -12.73
C LEU A 207 13.62 0.67 -12.97
N SER A 208 13.81 -0.08 -11.89
CA SER A 208 14.22 -1.48 -11.95
C SER A 208 13.46 -2.30 -10.91
N ILE A 209 13.22 -3.58 -11.19
CA ILE A 209 12.49 -4.47 -10.27
C ILE A 209 13.08 -4.45 -8.86
N ARG A 210 14.41 -4.53 -8.75
CA ARG A 210 15.12 -4.46 -7.46
C ARG A 210 14.85 -3.15 -6.71
N SER A 211 14.86 -2.01 -7.41
CA SER A 211 14.59 -0.71 -6.78
C SER A 211 13.13 -0.58 -6.36
N VAL A 212 12.19 -1.08 -7.17
CA VAL A 212 10.75 -1.05 -6.87
C VAL A 212 10.44 -1.93 -5.66
N LEU A 213 10.87 -3.18 -5.63
CA LEU A 213 10.65 -4.07 -4.48
C LEU A 213 11.30 -3.54 -3.21
N ASN A 214 12.49 -2.92 -3.31
CA ASN A 214 13.10 -2.26 -2.16
C ASN A 214 12.27 -1.07 -1.65
N ALA A 215 11.72 -0.26 -2.54
CA ALA A 215 10.86 0.85 -2.15
C ALA A 215 9.58 0.36 -1.48
N LEU A 216 8.98 -0.72 -2.00
CA LEU A 216 7.81 -1.38 -1.38
C LEU A 216 8.13 -1.85 0.04
N ARG A 217 9.22 -2.61 0.24
CA ARG A 217 9.62 -3.11 1.56
C ARG A 217 9.91 -2.01 2.59
N THR A 218 10.47 -0.89 2.14
CA THR A 218 10.95 0.18 3.03
C THR A 218 9.96 1.32 3.17
N GLY A 219 8.78 1.24 2.54
CA GLY A 219 7.81 2.32 2.56
C GLY A 219 8.29 3.60 1.84
N CYS A 220 9.25 3.48 0.92
CA CYS A 220 9.82 4.61 0.19
C CYS A 220 8.87 5.10 -0.93
N TYR A 221 7.65 5.46 -0.54
CA TYR A 221 6.57 5.92 -1.39
C TYR A 221 5.48 6.63 -0.60
N TYR A 222 4.56 7.28 -1.30
CA TYR A 222 3.25 7.69 -0.76
C TYR A 222 2.15 7.16 -1.67
N SER A 223 0.92 7.13 -1.15
CA SER A 223 -0.23 6.53 -1.82
C SER A 223 -1.31 7.58 -2.03
N SER A 224 -2.11 7.47 -3.08
CA SER A 224 -3.14 8.46 -3.39
C SER A 224 -4.25 7.91 -4.27
N CYS A 225 -5.44 8.48 -4.12
CA CYS A 225 -6.53 8.40 -5.09
C CYS A 225 -6.97 9.78 -5.62
N GLY A 226 -6.15 10.81 -5.44
CA GLY A 226 -6.42 12.18 -5.88
C GLY A 226 -5.27 13.14 -5.56
N PRO A 227 -5.11 13.53 -4.28
CA PRO A 227 -4.14 14.54 -3.87
C PRO A 227 -2.68 14.15 -4.13
N ILE A 228 -1.82 15.14 -4.35
CA ILE A 228 -0.36 14.99 -4.43
C ILE A 228 0.23 15.40 -3.08
N ILE A 229 1.15 14.59 -2.55
CA ILE A 229 1.97 14.97 -1.40
C ILE A 229 3.33 15.39 -1.94
N GLU A 230 3.69 16.65 -1.70
CA GLU A 230 4.94 17.25 -2.17
C GLU A 230 6.08 16.99 -1.19
N SER A 231 5.79 17.06 0.12
CA SER A 231 6.73 16.76 1.18
C SER A 231 6.02 16.37 2.48
N PHE A 232 6.65 15.51 3.26
CA PHE A 232 6.27 15.21 4.64
C PHE A 232 7.54 14.95 5.46
N MET A 233 7.72 15.67 6.56
CA MET A 233 8.92 15.53 7.40
C MET A 233 8.65 15.96 8.83
N ILE A 234 9.48 15.47 9.76
CA ILE A 234 9.49 15.90 11.16
C ILE A 234 10.84 16.53 11.46
N LYS A 235 10.84 17.76 11.96
CA LYS A 235 12.04 18.49 12.39
C LYS A 235 11.73 19.18 13.73
N ASP A 236 12.63 19.01 14.71
CA ASP A 236 12.51 19.66 16.03
C ASP A 236 11.14 19.43 16.70
N LYS A 237 10.64 18.18 16.66
CA LYS A 237 9.30 17.75 17.12
C LYS A 237 8.12 18.41 16.41
N VAL A 238 8.33 18.98 15.23
CA VAL A 238 7.26 19.55 14.42
C VAL A 238 7.16 18.79 13.11
N ALA A 239 5.97 18.27 12.83
CA ALA A 239 5.64 17.67 11.55
C ALA A 239 5.18 18.75 10.58
N PHE A 240 5.66 18.65 9.34
CA PHE A 240 5.32 19.54 8.23
C PHE A 240 4.89 18.70 7.03
N ILE A 241 3.77 19.08 6.42
CA ILE A 241 3.32 18.52 5.14
C ILE A 241 3.08 19.66 4.14
N ARG A 242 3.44 19.42 2.88
CA ARG A 242 3.00 20.19 1.72
C ARG A 242 2.30 19.28 0.73
N CYS A 243 1.23 19.76 0.14
CA CYS A 243 0.38 18.97 -0.74
C CYS A 243 -0.31 19.86 -1.79
N SER A 244 -0.93 19.21 -2.78
CA SER A 244 -1.94 19.84 -3.62
C SER A 244 -3.08 20.43 -2.77
N PRO A 245 -3.92 21.31 -3.33
CA PRO A 245 -5.03 21.91 -2.59
C PRO A 245 -5.91 20.85 -1.89
N ALA A 246 -6.17 21.08 -0.61
CA ALA A 246 -6.83 20.15 0.29
C ALA A 246 -7.88 20.86 1.14
N VAL A 247 -8.97 20.16 1.44
CA VAL A 247 -9.99 20.61 2.39
C VAL A 247 -9.76 20.04 3.79
N GLU A 248 -9.05 18.93 3.90
CA GLU A 248 -8.63 18.35 5.19
C GLU A 248 -7.17 17.90 5.15
N ILE A 249 -6.45 18.14 6.25
CA ILE A 249 -5.12 17.58 6.50
C ILE A 249 -5.14 16.95 7.89
N HIS A 250 -4.86 15.66 7.96
CA HIS A 250 -4.79 14.90 9.20
C HIS A 250 -3.37 14.44 9.48
N PHE A 251 -2.89 14.69 10.68
CA PHE A 251 -1.74 14.02 11.26
C PHE A 251 -2.28 12.90 12.16
N ILE A 252 -1.95 11.66 11.84
CA ILE A 252 -2.51 10.47 12.46
C ILE A 252 -1.38 9.72 13.18
N ALA A 253 -1.64 9.39 14.43
CA ALA A 253 -0.74 8.72 15.36
C ALA A 253 -1.54 7.72 16.20
N GLN A 254 -0.87 6.94 17.04
CA GLN A 254 -1.57 6.04 17.95
C GLN A 254 -2.48 6.80 18.93
N LYS A 255 -3.62 6.21 19.29
CA LYS A 255 -4.60 6.77 20.24
C LYS A 255 -5.09 8.17 19.80
N TYR A 256 -5.28 9.08 20.75
CA TYR A 256 -5.78 10.45 20.52
C TYR A 256 -4.67 11.45 20.16
N PHE A 257 -3.42 11.01 19.93
CA PHE A 257 -2.29 11.91 19.65
C PHE A 257 -2.27 12.49 18.23
N GLY A 258 -3.35 12.35 17.47
CA GLY A 258 -3.49 12.95 16.14
C GLY A 258 -3.93 14.42 16.20
N ARG A 259 -3.91 15.08 15.04
CA ARG A 259 -4.46 16.42 14.85
C ARG A 259 -4.99 16.60 13.43
N SER A 260 -6.19 17.17 13.32
CA SER A 260 -6.81 17.49 12.04
C SER A 260 -6.88 19.01 11.82
N PHE A 261 -6.79 19.40 10.56
CA PHE A 261 -6.99 20.75 10.07
C PHE A 261 -8.05 20.70 8.96
N TYR A 262 -8.93 21.70 8.95
CA TYR A 262 -10.04 21.81 8.01
C TYR A 262 -9.97 23.17 7.33
N ALA A 263 -10.23 23.20 6.03
CA ALA A 263 -10.33 24.44 5.27
C ALA A 263 -11.49 25.29 5.80
N ASP A 264 -11.29 26.60 5.83
CA ASP A 264 -12.34 27.56 6.20
C ASP A 264 -13.06 28.02 4.92
N GLY A 265 -14.30 27.56 4.75
CA GLY A 265 -15.12 27.83 3.57
C GLY A 265 -14.48 27.34 2.27
N GLU A 266 -14.23 28.26 1.33
CA GLU A 266 -13.67 27.93 0.02
C GLU A 266 -12.13 27.86 0.01
N LYS A 267 -11.46 28.28 1.08
CA LYS A 267 -10.00 28.42 1.11
C LYS A 267 -9.30 27.09 1.39
N GLU A 268 -8.86 26.44 0.32
CA GLU A 268 -8.07 25.21 0.39
C GLU A 268 -6.70 25.43 1.03
N MET A 269 -6.24 24.40 1.73
CA MET A 269 -4.92 24.35 2.36
C MET A 269 -3.94 23.64 1.42
N VAL A 270 -2.70 24.12 1.37
CA VAL A 270 -1.59 23.49 0.63
C VAL A 270 -0.46 23.01 1.56
N SER A 271 -0.66 23.15 2.87
CA SER A 271 0.31 22.74 3.88
C SER A 271 -0.34 22.61 5.25
N GLY A 272 0.25 21.78 6.11
CA GLY A 272 -0.12 21.63 7.51
C GLY A 272 1.12 21.55 8.41
N ARG A 273 0.95 21.93 9.68
CA ARG A 273 1.99 21.85 10.71
C ARG A 273 1.40 21.31 12.01
N TYR A 274 2.10 20.37 12.64
CA TYR A 274 1.67 19.79 13.92
C TYR A 274 2.85 19.63 14.89
N GLU A 275 2.70 20.13 16.12
CA GLU A 275 3.65 19.87 17.20
C GLU A 275 3.42 18.46 17.75
N VAL A 276 4.42 17.60 17.58
CA VAL A 276 4.32 16.17 17.86
C VAL A 276 4.64 15.92 19.34
N PRO A 277 3.68 15.37 20.13
CA PRO A 277 3.92 15.01 21.52
C PRO A 277 5.03 13.97 21.68
N ASP A 278 5.70 13.97 22.85
CA ASP A 278 6.80 13.05 23.15
C ASP A 278 6.36 11.58 23.26
N GLU A 279 5.07 11.35 23.49
CA GLU A 279 4.45 10.04 23.56
C GLU A 279 4.19 9.40 22.20
N VAL A 280 4.23 10.17 21.10
CA VAL A 280 3.95 9.66 19.75
C VAL A 280 5.04 8.66 19.34
N GLN A 281 4.61 7.48 18.89
CA GLN A 281 5.48 6.37 18.49
C GLN A 281 5.61 6.29 16.98
N TYR A 282 4.59 6.73 16.25
CA TYR A 282 4.63 6.90 14.83
C TYR A 282 3.72 8.06 14.43
N LEU A 283 4.04 8.69 13.31
CA LEU A 283 3.18 9.71 12.72
C LEU A 283 3.08 9.49 11.22
N ARG A 284 1.85 9.43 10.71
CA ARG A 284 1.56 9.53 9.28
C ARG A 284 0.67 10.75 9.02
N ALA A 285 0.56 11.14 7.76
CA ALA A 285 -0.35 12.17 7.34
C ALA A 285 -1.33 11.64 6.29
N GLU A 286 -2.53 12.22 6.30
CA GLU A 286 -3.57 12.01 5.30
C GLU A 286 -4.07 13.36 4.79
N VAL A 287 -4.22 13.49 3.48
CA VAL A 287 -4.68 14.71 2.81
C VAL A 287 -5.98 14.38 2.09
N VAL A 288 -6.99 15.23 2.21
CA VAL A 288 -8.30 15.05 1.54
C VAL A 288 -8.57 16.24 0.62
N ASP A 289 -8.85 15.98 -0.66
CA ASP A 289 -9.28 17.02 -1.60
C ASP A 289 -10.79 17.29 -1.52
N ARG A 290 -11.26 18.32 -2.24
CA ARG A 290 -12.67 18.72 -2.27
C ARG A 290 -13.61 17.64 -2.81
N SER A 291 -13.10 16.71 -3.61
CA SER A 291 -13.85 15.58 -4.14
C SER A 291 -13.92 14.39 -3.16
N GLY A 292 -13.27 14.51 -1.99
CA GLY A 292 -13.20 13.45 -0.99
C GLY A 292 -12.13 12.39 -1.29
N ASN A 293 -11.30 12.59 -2.31
CA ASN A 293 -10.17 11.70 -2.57
C ASN A 293 -9.07 11.95 -1.54
N ARG A 294 -8.25 10.94 -1.32
CA ARG A 294 -7.29 10.91 -0.22
C ARG A 294 -5.88 10.60 -0.70
N ALA A 295 -4.89 11.11 0.01
CA ALA A 295 -3.50 10.69 -0.11
C ALA A 295 -2.91 10.37 1.27
N TRP A 296 -2.05 9.37 1.33
CA TRP A 296 -1.49 8.81 2.55
C TRP A 296 0.04 8.80 2.49
N THR A 297 0.69 9.30 3.53
CA THR A 297 2.11 9.03 3.76
C THR A 297 2.27 7.71 4.50
N ASN A 298 3.37 7.01 4.26
CA ASN A 298 3.82 5.96 5.19
C ASN A 298 4.23 6.57 6.56
N PRO A 299 4.18 5.81 7.66
CA PRO A 299 4.46 6.33 8.99
C PRO A 299 5.95 6.62 9.17
N ILE A 300 6.26 7.76 9.79
CA ILE A 300 7.58 8.04 10.36
C ILE A 300 7.60 7.49 11.77
N ILE A 301 8.51 6.55 12.05
CA ILE A 301 8.64 5.91 13.36
C ILE A 301 9.45 6.81 14.29
N LEU A 302 8.84 7.15 15.42
CA LEU A 302 9.41 7.98 16.48
C LEU A 302 9.70 7.08 17.66
N LYS A 303 10.98 6.77 17.91
CA LYS A 303 11.35 5.95 19.08
C LYS A 303 10.92 6.69 20.35
N ALA A 304 9.87 6.21 21.02
CA ALA A 304 9.51 6.71 22.34
C ALA A 304 10.73 6.57 23.25
N LYS A 305 11.16 7.67 23.89
CA LYS A 305 12.19 7.57 24.92
C LYS A 305 11.69 6.56 25.94
N SER A 306 12.47 5.49 26.15
CA SER A 306 12.24 4.56 27.26
C SER A 306 12.03 5.42 28.50
N ARG A 307 10.83 5.33 29.10
CA ARG A 307 10.63 5.82 30.46
C ARG A 307 11.61 4.99 31.29
N LYS A 308 12.71 5.61 31.76
CA LYS A 308 13.47 5.05 32.86
C LYS A 308 12.45 4.83 33.97
N LYS A 309 12.22 3.56 34.32
CA LYS A 309 11.45 3.19 35.50
C LYS A 309 12.16 3.73 36.74
#